data_AF-A0AAE1GZK6-F1
#
_entry.id   AF-A0AAE1GZK6-F1
#
_cell.length_a   1.000
_cell.length_b   1.000
_cell.length_c   1.000
_cell.angle_alpha   90.00
_cell.angle_beta   90.00
_cell.angle_gamma   90.00
#
_symmetry.space_group_name_H-M   'P 1'
#
loop_
_entity.id
_entity.type
_entity.pdbx_description
1 polymer ?
#
loop_
_entity_poly.entity_id
_entity_poly.type
_entity_poly.pdbx_seq_one_letter_code
_entity_poly.pdbx_strand_id
1 'polypeptide(L)'
;MLEAGILILEDFNFSPVSLDSLTSQRSKELGRQLEGWLSAADLSHGPARAIIAPHAGYQYCGACEAYAYRQISPVVVQRVFILGPSHHVRLAGCALSSATKYRTPLYDLKIDMQIYAELESTGHFERMNMTVDEDEHSIEMHLPYIAKVMEDYKDKFTIVPILVGSLSPEKEALYGRILAKYLADPQNLIVVSSDFCHWGQRFRYTFHERSWGQIYQSIEALDRKGMDIIETLNPSAFTEYLKKYGNTICGRHPIGVLLQAASYLIKEGDLNGQKLSMKFLQYAQSNQCCNMSDSSVSYASAALVFE
;
A
#
# COMPACT_ATOMS: atom_id res chain seq x y z
N MET A 1 -10.33 25.11 7.53
CA MET A 1 -10.41 23.68 7.17
C MET A 1 -9.85 23.59 5.76
N LEU A 2 -8.71 22.94 5.59
CA LEU A 2 -8.10 22.73 4.28
C LEU A 2 -8.60 21.38 3.75
N GLU A 3 -9.10 21.36 2.53
CA GLU A 3 -9.43 20.14 1.80
C GLU A 3 -8.22 19.83 0.90
N ALA A 4 -7.75 18.58 0.88
CA ALA A 4 -6.81 18.15 -0.15
C ALA A 4 -7.58 18.07 -1.47
N GLY A 5 -7.14 18.86 -2.45
CA GLY A 5 -7.59 18.75 -3.82
C GLY A 5 -7.14 17.41 -4.40
N ILE A 6 -7.83 16.96 -5.44
CA ILE A 6 -7.40 15.80 -6.19
C ILE A 6 -6.52 16.30 -7.32
N LEU A 7 -5.25 15.88 -7.38
CA LEU A 7 -4.39 16.33 -8.46
C LEU A 7 -4.59 15.54 -9.75
N ILE A 8 -4.50 16.36 -10.79
CA ILE A 8 -4.58 16.11 -12.20
C ILE A 8 -3.33 15.32 -12.57
N LEU A 9 -3.46 14.00 -12.65
CA LEU A 9 -2.46 13.17 -13.32
C LEU A 9 -2.42 13.64 -14.80
N GLU A 10 -1.27 13.92 -15.37
CA GLU A 10 -1.06 13.92 -16.83
C GLU A 10 -0.07 12.79 -17.11
N ASP A 11 -0.39 11.97 -18.12
CA ASP A 11 0.36 10.80 -18.61
C ASP A 11 0.44 9.63 -17.62
N PHE A 12 -0.17 8.46 -17.81
CA PHE A 12 -0.02 7.54 -18.94
C PHE A 12 -1.27 6.66 -19.07
N ASN A 13 -1.77 6.50 -20.31
CA ASN A 13 -2.74 5.51 -20.83
C ASN A 13 -4.14 5.29 -20.17
N PHE A 14 -4.48 6.08 -19.16
CA PHE A 14 -5.77 6.80 -19.06
C PHE A 14 -5.36 8.22 -18.68
N SER A 15 -5.28 9.19 -19.62
CA SER A 15 -4.80 10.56 -19.29
C SER A 15 -5.80 11.28 -18.38
N PRO A 16 -5.43 11.67 -17.16
CA PRO A 16 -6.43 12.18 -16.22
C PRO A 16 -6.70 13.67 -16.39
N VAL A 17 -7.77 13.96 -17.11
CA VAL A 17 -8.45 15.24 -16.91
C VAL A 17 -8.87 15.28 -15.45
N SER A 18 -8.51 16.38 -14.78
CA SER A 18 -8.68 16.64 -13.35
C SER A 18 -9.77 15.81 -12.68
N LEU A 19 -9.46 15.26 -11.52
CA LEU A 19 -10.45 14.58 -10.70
C LEU A 19 -11.52 15.55 -10.14
N ASP A 20 -11.31 16.87 -10.27
CA ASP A 20 -12.31 17.95 -10.19
C ASP A 20 -13.24 18.08 -11.45
N SER A 21 -12.97 17.33 -12.53
CA SER A 21 -13.70 17.36 -13.81
C SER A 21 -14.23 16.00 -14.27
N LEU A 22 -14.22 14.97 -13.41
CA LEU A 22 -14.87 13.72 -13.79
C LEU A 22 -16.36 13.99 -13.99
N THR A 23 -16.79 13.85 -15.24
CA THR A 23 -18.21 13.73 -15.54
C THR A 23 -18.76 12.55 -14.74
N SER A 24 -20.03 12.62 -14.35
CA SER A 24 -20.74 11.50 -13.71
C SER A 24 -20.52 10.15 -14.44
N GLN A 25 -20.27 10.19 -15.75
CA GLN A 25 -19.97 9.02 -16.57
C GLN A 25 -18.62 8.37 -16.26
N ARG A 26 -17.54 9.14 -16.03
CA ARG A 26 -16.22 8.58 -15.72
C ARG A 26 -16.15 7.98 -14.32
N SER A 27 -16.79 8.61 -13.33
CA SER A 27 -16.93 8.03 -11.98
C SER A 27 -17.67 6.69 -12.01
N LYS A 28 -18.75 6.59 -12.79
CA LYS A 28 -19.49 5.33 -13.00
C LYS A 28 -18.62 4.27 -13.67
N GLU A 29 -17.83 4.64 -14.67
CA GLU A 29 -16.94 3.71 -15.34
C GLU A 29 -15.84 3.18 -14.41
N LEU A 30 -15.22 4.06 -13.60
CA LEU A 30 -14.25 3.62 -12.59
C LEU A 30 -14.90 2.67 -11.58
N GLY A 31 -16.07 3.02 -11.03
CA GLY A 31 -16.81 2.16 -10.10
C GLY A 31 -17.10 0.78 -10.70
N ARG A 32 -17.46 0.72 -11.99
CA ARG A 32 -17.70 -0.54 -12.72
C ARG A 32 -16.43 -1.35 -12.95
N GLN A 33 -15.30 -0.70 -13.25
CA GLN A 33 -14.01 -1.38 -13.42
C GLN A 33 -13.54 -2.00 -12.11
N LEU A 34 -13.58 -1.23 -11.02
CA LEU A 34 -13.22 -1.70 -9.68
C LEU A 34 -14.12 -2.87 -9.24
N GLU A 35 -15.44 -2.77 -9.45
CA GLU A 35 -16.39 -3.87 -9.18
C GLU A 35 -16.04 -5.13 -9.99
N GLY A 36 -15.74 -4.97 -11.28
CA GLY A 36 -15.38 -6.09 -12.15
C GLY A 36 -14.12 -6.82 -11.69
N TRP A 37 -13.07 -6.09 -11.30
CA TRP A 37 -11.85 -6.69 -10.77
C TRP A 37 -12.07 -7.32 -9.40
N LEU A 38 -12.82 -6.68 -8.50
CA LEU A 38 -13.17 -7.23 -7.18
C LEU A 38 -13.97 -8.53 -7.32
N SER A 39 -14.93 -8.57 -8.24
CA SER A 39 -15.76 -9.75 -8.50
C SER A 39 -14.96 -10.93 -9.08
N ALA A 40 -13.87 -10.64 -9.81
CA ALA A 40 -12.99 -11.67 -10.38
C ALA A 40 -11.95 -12.20 -9.38
N ALA A 41 -11.73 -11.50 -8.26
CA ALA A 41 -10.79 -11.92 -7.23
C ALA A 41 -11.43 -12.88 -6.21
N ASP A 42 -10.67 -13.89 -5.81
CA ASP A 42 -11.11 -14.87 -4.81
C ASP A 42 -10.96 -14.32 -3.38
N LEU A 43 -11.98 -14.53 -2.54
CA LEU A 43 -11.87 -14.36 -1.10
C LEU A 43 -11.25 -15.63 -0.50
N SER A 44 -9.97 -15.58 -0.14
CA SER A 44 -9.18 -16.76 0.26
C SER A 44 -8.33 -16.56 1.52
N HIS A 45 -8.14 -15.32 1.98
CA HIS A 45 -7.32 -15.00 3.15
C HIS A 45 -7.85 -13.75 3.89
N GLY A 46 -9.10 -13.81 4.33
CA GLY A 46 -9.78 -12.74 5.08
C GLY A 46 -10.46 -13.25 6.36
N PRO A 47 -10.95 -12.36 7.25
CA PRO A 47 -10.98 -10.90 7.09
C PRO A 47 -9.61 -10.26 7.32
N ALA A 48 -9.12 -9.52 6.33
CA ALA A 48 -7.81 -8.89 6.39
C ALA A 48 -7.74 -7.80 7.47
N ARG A 49 -6.65 -7.82 8.24
CA ARG A 49 -6.25 -6.78 9.22
C ARG A 49 -5.14 -5.87 8.68
N ALA A 50 -4.37 -6.37 7.72
CA ALA A 50 -3.55 -5.54 6.84
C ALA A 50 -3.54 -6.11 5.42
N ILE A 51 -3.25 -5.28 4.44
CA ILE A 51 -3.00 -5.70 3.06
C ILE A 51 -1.73 -5.02 2.53
N ILE A 52 -1.05 -5.67 1.58
CA ILE A 52 -0.05 -5.03 0.71
C ILE A 52 -0.66 -4.99 -0.69
N ALA A 53 -0.64 -3.83 -1.33
CA ALA A 53 -1.20 -3.66 -2.66
C ALA A 53 -0.39 -2.65 -3.49
N PRO A 54 -0.36 -2.79 -4.83
CA PRO A 54 0.38 -1.91 -5.72
C PRO A 54 -0.23 -0.51 -5.83
N HIS A 55 0.54 0.45 -6.32
CA HIS A 55 0.11 1.84 -6.55
C HIS A 55 0.50 2.40 -7.92
N ALA A 56 0.75 1.53 -8.90
CA ALA A 56 0.79 1.94 -10.30
C ALA A 56 -0.61 2.34 -10.81
N GLY A 57 -0.69 2.95 -12.00
CA GLY A 57 -1.98 3.25 -12.61
C GLY A 57 -2.86 1.99 -12.82
N TYR A 58 -4.16 2.09 -12.56
CA TYR A 58 -5.08 0.93 -12.52
C TYR A 58 -5.12 0.06 -13.78
N GLN A 59 -4.86 0.63 -14.95
CA GLN A 59 -4.75 -0.16 -16.17
C GLN A 59 -3.65 -1.24 -16.11
N TYR A 60 -2.62 -1.03 -15.28
CA TYR A 60 -1.50 -1.95 -15.13
C TYR A 60 -1.70 -2.89 -13.95
N CYS A 61 -2.13 -2.37 -12.79
CA CYS A 61 -2.15 -3.14 -11.56
C CYS A 61 -3.53 -3.28 -10.90
N GLY A 62 -4.59 -2.65 -11.41
CA GLY A 62 -5.92 -2.66 -10.78
C GLY A 62 -6.46 -4.07 -10.58
N ALA A 63 -6.35 -4.93 -11.60
CA ALA A 63 -6.72 -6.34 -11.47
C ALA A 63 -5.91 -7.10 -10.41
N CYS A 64 -4.63 -6.75 -10.21
CA CYS A 64 -3.81 -7.33 -9.14
C CYS A 64 -4.27 -6.80 -7.78
N GLU A 65 -4.42 -5.49 -7.64
CA GLU A 65 -4.84 -4.80 -6.42
C GLU A 65 -6.15 -5.35 -5.85
N ALA A 66 -7.11 -5.71 -6.72
CA ALA A 66 -8.36 -6.35 -6.32
C ALA A 66 -8.19 -7.59 -5.44
N TYR A 67 -7.14 -8.41 -5.63
CA TYR A 67 -6.91 -9.60 -4.81
C TYR A 67 -6.63 -9.26 -3.35
N ALA A 68 -5.98 -8.13 -3.06
CA ALA A 68 -5.78 -7.66 -1.70
C ALA A 68 -7.10 -7.10 -1.13
N TYR A 69 -7.73 -6.19 -1.85
CA TYR A 69 -8.96 -5.51 -1.40
C TYR A 69 -10.15 -6.45 -1.20
N ARG A 70 -10.22 -7.54 -1.97
CA ARG A 70 -11.26 -8.56 -1.84
C ARG A 70 -11.30 -9.22 -0.47
N GLN A 71 -10.17 -9.23 0.25
CA GLN A 71 -10.05 -9.87 1.58
C GLN A 71 -10.61 -9.02 2.73
N ILE A 72 -10.96 -7.76 2.46
CA ILE A 72 -11.47 -6.84 3.45
C ILE A 72 -12.92 -7.19 3.78
N SER A 73 -13.24 -7.16 5.08
CA SER A 73 -14.61 -7.31 5.57
C SER A 73 -15.18 -5.94 5.95
N PRO A 74 -15.97 -5.29 5.08
CA PRO A 74 -16.44 -3.92 5.32
C PRO A 74 -17.40 -3.79 6.51
N VAL A 75 -18.01 -4.89 6.96
CA VAL A 75 -18.88 -4.90 8.16
C VAL A 75 -18.10 -4.72 9.46
N VAL A 76 -16.80 -5.04 9.49
CA VAL A 76 -15.95 -4.94 10.69
C VAL A 76 -15.12 -3.66 10.69
N VAL A 77 -14.59 -3.27 9.53
CA VAL A 77 -13.64 -2.16 9.40
C VAL A 77 -14.33 -0.81 9.63
N GLN A 78 -13.78 -0.02 10.54
CA GLN A 78 -14.19 1.35 10.83
C GLN A 78 -13.06 2.36 10.60
N ARG A 79 -11.80 1.93 10.56
CA ARG A 79 -10.65 2.81 10.31
C ARG A 79 -9.67 2.14 9.34
N VAL A 80 -9.30 2.87 8.30
CA VAL A 80 -8.35 2.40 7.29
C VAL A 80 -7.08 3.25 7.31
N PHE A 81 -5.99 2.70 7.83
CA PHE A 81 -4.67 3.31 7.78
C PHE A 81 -4.06 3.06 6.40
N ILE A 82 -3.43 4.07 5.80
CA ILE A 82 -2.81 3.95 4.48
C ILE A 82 -1.35 4.39 4.60
N LEU A 83 -0.43 3.44 4.50
CA LEU A 83 1.01 3.68 4.57
C LEU A 83 1.57 3.77 3.15
N GLY A 84 1.78 4.98 2.66
CA GLY A 84 2.33 5.26 1.33
C GLY A 84 3.80 5.65 1.39
N PRO A 85 4.72 5.13 0.54
CA PRO A 85 6.07 5.65 0.45
C PRO A 85 6.08 7.06 -0.16
N SER A 86 7.03 7.91 0.24
CA SER A 86 7.25 9.19 -0.41
C SER A 86 8.16 9.08 -1.64
N HIS A 87 7.70 9.58 -2.78
CA HIS A 87 8.45 9.64 -4.03
C HIS A 87 9.08 11.01 -4.29
N HIS A 88 8.41 12.08 -3.88
CA HIS A 88 8.77 13.45 -4.28
C HIS A 88 9.60 14.20 -3.24
N VAL A 89 9.39 13.92 -1.94
CA VAL A 89 10.05 14.64 -0.86
C VAL A 89 11.02 13.77 -0.06
N ARG A 90 12.14 14.37 0.34
CA ARG A 90 13.05 13.73 1.30
C ARG A 90 12.47 13.83 2.69
N LEU A 91 11.80 12.77 3.12
CA LEU A 91 11.26 12.61 4.46
C LEU A 91 12.09 11.54 5.20
N ALA A 92 12.57 11.85 6.41
CA ALA A 92 13.34 10.90 7.22
C ALA A 92 12.49 10.18 8.28
N GLY A 93 11.21 10.54 8.40
CA GLY A 93 10.23 9.98 9.34
C GLY A 93 8.92 9.66 8.62
N CYS A 94 7.82 9.85 9.33
CA CYS A 94 6.47 9.77 8.77
C CYS A 94 5.79 11.13 8.89
N ALA A 95 4.90 11.43 7.95
CA ALA A 95 4.15 12.67 7.93
C ALA A 95 2.64 12.42 7.78
N LEU A 96 1.84 13.30 8.37
CA LEU A 96 0.38 13.27 8.33
C LEU A 96 -0.13 14.43 7.47
N SER A 97 -1.23 14.18 6.77
CA SER A 97 -1.92 15.19 5.95
C SER A 97 -2.33 16.41 6.78
N SER A 98 -2.32 17.62 6.22
CA SER A 98 -2.96 18.78 6.84
C SER A 98 -4.45 18.91 6.49
N ALA A 99 -4.98 18.02 5.64
CA ALA A 99 -6.38 18.01 5.25
C ALA A 99 -7.27 17.38 6.33
N THR A 100 -8.57 17.56 6.19
CA THR A 100 -9.58 16.86 7.00
C THR A 100 -10.33 15.77 6.23
N LYS A 101 -10.17 15.73 4.92
CA LYS A 101 -10.78 14.76 4.00
C LYS A 101 -9.95 14.65 2.74
N TYR A 102 -10.03 13.50 2.07
CA TYR A 102 -9.50 13.27 0.73
C TYR A 102 -10.68 13.04 -0.21
N ARG A 103 -10.71 13.74 -1.34
CA ARG A 103 -11.76 13.56 -2.33
C ARG A 103 -11.44 12.34 -3.22
N THR A 104 -12.47 11.68 -3.73
CA THR A 104 -12.32 10.61 -4.73
C THR A 104 -13.40 10.75 -5.81
N PRO A 105 -13.24 10.12 -6.99
CA PRO A 105 -14.30 9.99 -7.99
C PRO A 105 -15.65 9.47 -7.48
N LEU A 106 -15.65 8.67 -6.41
CA LEU A 106 -16.82 7.95 -5.91
C LEU A 106 -17.52 8.74 -4.80
N TYR A 107 -16.78 9.09 -3.75
CA TYR A 107 -17.20 9.97 -2.65
C TYR A 107 -15.99 10.41 -1.80
N ASP A 108 -16.15 11.46 -1.01
CA ASP A 108 -15.10 11.98 -0.12
C ASP A 108 -14.86 11.04 1.07
N LEU A 109 -13.59 10.80 1.39
CA LEU A 109 -13.14 10.02 2.54
C LEU A 109 -12.70 10.95 3.68
N LYS A 110 -13.29 10.78 4.86
CA LYS A 110 -12.98 11.60 6.05
C LYS A 110 -11.74 11.09 6.75
N ILE A 111 -10.85 12.01 7.14
CA ILE A 111 -9.69 11.67 7.96
C ILE A 111 -10.11 11.53 9.42
N ASP A 112 -9.59 10.50 10.09
CA ASP A 112 -9.76 10.33 11.53
C ASP A 112 -8.90 11.33 12.32
N MET A 113 -9.50 12.48 12.65
CA MET A 113 -8.79 13.54 13.36
C MET A 113 -8.42 13.16 14.80
N GLN A 114 -9.13 12.21 15.42
CA GLN A 114 -8.80 11.72 16.75
C GLN A 114 -7.52 10.88 16.70
N ILE A 115 -7.44 9.94 15.76
CA ILE A 115 -6.23 9.13 15.57
C ILE A 115 -5.05 10.01 15.15
N TYR A 116 -5.26 11.01 14.29
CA TYR A 116 -4.21 11.98 13.97
C TYR A 116 -3.66 12.69 15.21
N ALA A 117 -4.52 13.17 16.12
CA ALA A 117 -4.07 13.80 17.36
C ALA A 117 -3.28 12.81 18.24
N GLU A 118 -3.70 11.54 18.32
CA GLU A 118 -2.94 10.50 19.01
C GLU A 118 -1.55 10.27 18.39
N LEU A 119 -1.47 10.16 17.06
CA LEU A 119 -0.22 9.98 16.33
C LEU A 119 0.71 11.19 16.53
N GLU A 120 0.20 12.42 16.40
CA GLU A 120 0.96 13.65 16.68
C GLU A 120 1.50 13.70 18.10
N SER A 121 0.70 13.27 19.09
CA SER A 121 1.10 13.29 20.50
C SER A 121 2.32 12.41 20.80
N THR A 122 2.66 11.47 19.91
CA THR A 122 3.89 10.68 20.01
C THR A 122 5.16 11.49 19.76
N GLY A 123 5.04 12.67 19.14
CA GLY A 123 6.18 13.52 18.76
C GLY A 123 7.03 12.98 17.60
N HIS A 124 6.54 11.96 16.89
CA HIS A 124 7.28 11.29 15.81
C HIS A 124 6.72 11.54 14.41
N PHE A 125 5.65 12.32 14.27
CA PHE A 125 5.04 12.61 12.98
C PHE A 125 5.14 14.08 12.62
N GLU A 126 5.54 14.35 11.38
CA GLU A 126 5.54 15.69 10.80
C GLU A 126 4.18 16.00 10.17
N ARG A 127 3.88 17.28 9.89
CA ARG A 127 2.72 17.67 9.08
C ARG A 127 3.16 17.99 7.66
N MET A 128 2.51 17.36 6.69
CA MET A 128 2.69 17.70 5.28
C MET A 128 2.06 19.05 5.00
N ASN A 129 2.72 19.88 4.19
CA ASN A 129 2.02 20.98 3.53
C ASN A 129 1.11 20.41 2.43
N MET A 130 0.13 21.19 1.98
CA MET A 130 -0.87 20.68 1.02
C MET A 130 -0.25 20.29 -0.32
N THR A 131 0.73 21.04 -0.82
CA THR A 131 1.39 20.72 -2.10
C THR A 131 2.11 19.37 -2.07
N VAL A 132 2.78 19.05 -0.97
CA VAL A 132 3.44 17.73 -0.79
C VAL A 132 2.43 16.60 -0.75
N ASP A 133 1.28 16.86 -0.13
CA ASP A 133 0.19 15.91 -0.02
C ASP A 133 -0.44 15.63 -1.38
N GLU A 134 -0.78 16.68 -2.11
CA GLU A 134 -1.41 16.61 -3.43
C GLU A 134 -0.46 16.05 -4.50
N ASP A 135 0.86 16.31 -4.42
CA ASP A 135 1.85 15.78 -5.37
C ASP A 135 2.10 14.27 -5.20
N GLU A 136 1.73 13.66 -4.07
CA GLU A 136 2.03 12.26 -3.77
C GLU A 136 0.90 11.30 -4.16
N HIS A 137 1.22 10.33 -5.03
CA HIS A 137 0.24 9.39 -5.57
C HIS A 137 0.17 8.05 -4.81
N SER A 138 1.18 7.69 -4.00
CA SER A 138 1.23 6.37 -3.38
C SER A 138 0.07 6.08 -2.41
N ILE A 139 -0.44 7.13 -1.75
CA ILE A 139 -1.65 7.06 -0.93
C ILE A 139 -2.90 7.18 -1.80
N GLU A 140 -2.89 8.12 -2.76
CA GLU A 140 -4.05 8.44 -3.62
C GLU A 140 -4.58 7.22 -4.36
N MET A 141 -3.67 6.40 -4.89
CA MET A 141 -4.01 5.23 -5.70
C MET A 141 -4.83 4.16 -4.95
N HIS A 142 -4.88 4.22 -3.62
CA HIS A 142 -5.71 3.32 -2.82
C HIS A 142 -7.10 3.87 -2.51
N LEU A 143 -7.31 5.19 -2.62
CA LEU A 143 -8.56 5.83 -2.17
C LEU A 143 -9.79 5.35 -2.95
N PRO A 144 -9.77 5.22 -4.30
CA PRO A 144 -10.92 4.68 -5.02
C PRO A 144 -11.25 3.23 -4.67
N TYR A 145 -10.24 2.38 -4.44
CA TYR A 145 -10.46 0.99 -4.01
C TYR A 145 -11.06 0.91 -2.60
N ILE A 146 -10.55 1.71 -1.66
CA ILE A 146 -11.13 1.85 -0.31
C ILE A 146 -12.58 2.33 -0.41
N ALA A 147 -12.83 3.40 -1.16
CA ALA A 147 -14.16 3.93 -1.36
C ALA A 147 -15.10 2.87 -1.95
N LYS A 148 -14.63 2.07 -2.91
CA LYS A 148 -15.44 1.05 -3.54
C LYS A 148 -15.77 -0.12 -2.59
N VAL A 149 -14.78 -0.67 -1.89
CA VAL A 149 -14.99 -1.79 -0.95
C VAL A 149 -15.90 -1.39 0.22
N MET A 150 -15.80 -0.14 0.66
CA MET A 150 -16.55 0.37 1.80
C MET A 150 -17.86 1.10 1.40
N GLU A 151 -18.31 0.99 0.15
CA GLU A 151 -19.42 1.78 -0.41
C GLU A 151 -20.72 1.71 0.43
N ASP A 152 -21.11 0.52 0.87
CA ASP A 152 -22.28 0.29 1.73
C ASP A 152 -22.12 0.84 3.17
N TYR A 153 -20.90 1.19 3.55
CA TYR A 153 -20.49 1.65 4.88
C TYR A 153 -19.88 3.06 4.84
N LYS A 154 -20.05 3.82 3.75
CA LYS A 154 -19.39 5.12 3.51
C LYS A 154 -19.45 6.16 4.64
N ASP A 155 -20.48 6.10 5.48
CA ASP A 155 -20.67 7.02 6.62
C ASP A 155 -20.22 6.43 7.97
N LYS A 156 -19.65 5.22 7.97
CA LYS A 156 -19.29 4.44 9.18
C LYS A 156 -17.80 4.16 9.31
N PHE A 157 -16.98 4.70 8.41
CA PHE A 157 -15.52 4.55 8.50
C PHE A 157 -14.78 5.86 8.24
N THR A 158 -13.52 5.89 8.67
CA THR A 158 -12.56 6.98 8.45
C THR A 158 -11.24 6.43 7.89
N ILE A 159 -10.44 7.30 7.30
CA ILE A 159 -9.08 6.98 6.82
C ILE A 159 -8.00 7.65 7.67
N VAL A 160 -6.82 7.05 7.69
CA VAL A 160 -5.61 7.58 8.35
C VAL A 160 -4.44 7.50 7.37
N PRO A 161 -4.31 8.48 6.45
CA PRO A 161 -3.17 8.61 5.56
C PRO A 161 -1.87 8.87 6.33
N ILE A 162 -0.81 8.11 6.02
CA ILE A 162 0.52 8.30 6.61
C ILE A 162 1.53 8.18 5.48
N LEU A 163 2.19 9.29 5.18
CA LEU A 163 3.33 9.31 4.26
C LEU A 163 4.57 8.79 4.99
N VAL A 164 5.17 7.74 4.46
CA VAL A 164 6.34 7.07 5.02
C VAL A 164 7.56 7.44 4.21
N GLY A 165 8.53 8.09 4.86
CA GLY A 165 9.79 8.50 4.26
C GLY A 165 10.81 7.37 4.14
N SER A 166 12.07 7.77 3.94
CA SER A 166 13.21 6.86 4.00
C SER A 166 13.59 6.60 5.45
N LEU A 167 13.17 5.45 5.96
CA LEU A 167 13.37 5.06 7.35
C LEU A 167 14.65 4.24 7.52
N SER A 168 15.31 4.40 8.67
CA SER A 168 16.29 3.43 9.15
C SER A 168 15.58 2.23 9.80
N PRO A 169 16.24 1.06 9.97
CA PRO A 169 15.66 -0.08 10.66
C PRO A 169 15.15 0.26 12.07
N GLU A 170 15.82 1.16 12.78
CA GLU A 170 15.42 1.62 14.12
C GLU A 170 14.14 2.47 14.05
N LYS A 171 13.99 3.30 13.02
CA LYS A 171 12.76 4.07 12.79
C LYS A 171 11.61 3.18 12.32
N GLU A 172 11.86 2.17 11.50
CA GLU A 172 10.85 1.17 11.14
C GLU A 172 10.34 0.45 12.40
N ALA A 173 11.25 0.07 13.32
CA ALA A 173 10.87 -0.51 14.61
C ALA A 173 10.06 0.44 15.49
N LEU A 174 10.44 1.73 15.53
CA LEU A 174 9.73 2.77 16.26
C LEU A 174 8.29 2.95 15.76
N TYR A 175 8.12 3.20 14.46
CA TYR A 175 6.77 3.38 13.87
C TYR A 175 5.96 2.08 13.93
N GLY A 176 6.60 0.92 13.73
CA GLY A 176 5.95 -0.37 13.91
C GLY A 176 5.37 -0.55 15.31
N ARG A 177 6.12 -0.15 16.36
CA ARG A 177 5.63 -0.17 17.75
C ARG A 177 4.46 0.79 17.97
N ILE A 178 4.53 2.01 17.42
CA ILE A 178 3.43 2.99 17.53
C ILE A 178 2.15 2.43 16.88
N LEU A 179 2.29 1.80 15.71
CA LEU A 179 1.16 1.30 14.94
C LEU A 179 0.64 -0.07 15.40
N ALA A 180 1.41 -0.82 16.21
CA ALA A 180 1.03 -2.15 16.67
C ALA A 180 -0.32 -2.18 17.41
N LYS A 181 -0.61 -1.18 18.26
CA LYS A 181 -1.92 -1.11 18.95
C LYS A 181 -3.08 -0.93 17.96
N TYR A 182 -2.86 -0.21 16.86
CA TYR A 182 -3.87 -0.03 15.83
C TYR A 182 -4.01 -1.28 14.97
N LEU A 183 -2.91 -1.99 14.69
CA LEU A 183 -2.96 -3.30 14.03
C LEU A 183 -3.69 -4.35 14.88
N ALA A 184 -3.62 -4.30 16.21
CA ALA A 184 -4.32 -5.25 17.07
C ALA A 184 -5.85 -5.06 17.07
N ASP A 185 -6.35 -3.82 17.02
CA ASP A 185 -7.78 -3.52 17.14
C ASP A 185 -8.60 -4.04 15.95
N PRO A 186 -9.53 -5.00 16.12
CA PRO A 186 -10.28 -5.67 15.04
C PRO A 186 -11.00 -4.75 14.07
N GLN A 187 -11.29 -3.51 14.45
CA GLN A 187 -11.99 -2.53 13.61
C GLN A 187 -11.04 -1.77 12.67
N ASN A 188 -9.73 -2.04 12.72
CA ASN A 188 -8.73 -1.36 11.92
C ASN A 188 -8.22 -2.25 10.78
N LEU A 189 -8.01 -1.62 9.64
CA LEU A 189 -7.29 -2.16 8.50
C LEU A 189 -6.04 -1.30 8.24
N ILE A 190 -4.90 -1.94 7.96
CA ILE A 190 -3.69 -1.25 7.46
C ILE A 190 -3.47 -1.60 5.99
N VAL A 191 -3.55 -0.62 5.11
CA VAL A 191 -3.16 -0.71 3.70
C VAL A 191 -1.70 -0.28 3.58
N VAL A 192 -0.85 -1.18 3.11
CA VAL A 192 0.56 -0.92 2.81
C VAL A 192 0.73 -0.79 1.31
N SER A 193 1.13 0.40 0.88
CA SER A 193 1.27 0.72 -0.53
C SER A 193 2.65 0.34 -1.05
N SER A 194 2.72 -0.59 -2.01
CA SER A 194 3.99 -0.97 -2.63
C SER A 194 3.83 -1.66 -3.98
N ASP A 195 4.51 -1.13 -4.99
CA ASP A 195 5.00 -1.90 -6.13
C ASP A 195 6.27 -2.69 -5.73
N PHE A 196 6.60 -3.70 -6.53
CA PHE A 196 7.76 -4.59 -6.33
C PHE A 196 8.91 -4.22 -7.27
N CYS A 197 9.63 -5.17 -7.88
CA CYS A 197 10.79 -4.85 -8.71
C CYS A 197 10.47 -3.85 -9.83
N HIS A 198 11.14 -2.70 -9.83
CA HIS A 198 11.28 -1.80 -10.96
C HIS A 198 12.57 -2.17 -11.69
N TRP A 199 12.44 -2.97 -12.76
CA TRP A 199 13.58 -3.51 -13.51
C TRP A 199 13.81 -2.75 -14.81
N GLY A 200 15.06 -2.47 -15.13
CA GLY A 200 15.49 -1.88 -16.39
C GLY A 200 16.47 -0.72 -16.21
N GLN A 201 17.10 -0.32 -17.32
CA GLN A 201 18.11 0.74 -17.31
C GLN A 201 17.57 2.07 -16.77
N ARG A 202 16.30 2.40 -17.06
CA ARG A 202 15.64 3.63 -16.56
C ARG A 202 15.54 3.70 -15.04
N PHE A 203 15.53 2.56 -14.36
CA PHE A 203 15.49 2.47 -12.91
C PHE A 203 16.89 2.27 -12.29
N ARG A 204 17.94 2.17 -13.14
CA ARG A 204 19.31 1.84 -12.74
C ARG A 204 19.39 0.52 -11.96
N TYR A 205 18.51 -0.42 -12.30
CA TYR A 205 18.44 -1.73 -11.67
C TYR A 205 18.18 -2.81 -12.71
N THR A 206 19.20 -3.63 -12.98
CA THR A 206 19.12 -4.69 -14.00
C THR A 206 19.67 -6.01 -13.47
N PHE A 207 19.39 -6.32 -12.19
CA PHE A 207 19.78 -7.60 -11.60
C PHE A 207 19.18 -8.75 -12.43
N HIS A 208 20.01 -9.69 -12.84
CA HIS A 208 19.58 -10.89 -13.57
C HIS A 208 20.43 -12.07 -13.12
N GLU A 209 19.79 -13.02 -12.44
CA GLU A 209 20.39 -14.32 -12.13
C GLU A 209 20.09 -15.29 -13.27
N ARG A 210 21.12 -15.57 -14.09
CA ARG A 210 20.97 -16.38 -15.31
C ARG A 210 20.48 -17.79 -15.03
N SER A 211 20.80 -18.34 -13.86
CA SER A 211 20.31 -19.67 -13.46
C SER A 211 18.81 -19.72 -13.18
N TRP A 212 18.14 -18.56 -13.04
CA TRP A 212 16.68 -18.46 -12.83
C TRP A 212 15.90 -18.31 -14.15
N GLY A 213 16.57 -18.40 -15.30
CA GLY A 213 15.94 -18.36 -16.62
C GLY A 213 16.03 -17.00 -17.31
N GLN A 214 15.01 -16.66 -18.09
CA GLN A 214 14.90 -15.37 -18.76
C GLN A 214 14.77 -14.23 -17.75
N ILE A 215 14.98 -12.98 -18.20
CA ILE A 215 14.99 -11.80 -17.32
C ILE A 215 13.69 -11.71 -16.50
N TYR A 216 12.52 -11.83 -17.14
CA TYR A 216 11.23 -11.79 -16.44
C TYR A 216 11.08 -12.89 -15.37
N GLN A 217 11.64 -14.09 -15.61
CA GLN A 217 11.63 -15.20 -14.65
C GLN A 217 12.58 -14.93 -13.47
N SER A 218 13.74 -14.32 -13.74
CA SER A 218 14.64 -13.88 -12.68
C SER A 218 14.04 -12.75 -11.85
N ILE A 219 13.28 -11.84 -12.45
CA ILE A 219 12.54 -10.80 -11.73
C ILE A 219 11.51 -11.46 -10.82
N GLU A 220 10.69 -12.37 -11.36
CA GLU A 220 9.68 -13.09 -10.58
C GLU A 220 10.30 -13.90 -9.44
N ALA A 221 11.37 -14.64 -9.69
CA ALA A 221 12.07 -15.40 -8.65
C ALA A 221 12.66 -14.51 -7.56
N LEU A 222 13.13 -13.30 -7.93
CA LEU A 222 13.60 -12.30 -6.97
C LEU A 222 12.44 -11.76 -6.12
N ASP A 223 11.35 -11.33 -6.76
CA ASP A 223 10.18 -10.78 -6.06
C ASP A 223 9.54 -11.82 -5.15
N ARG A 224 9.32 -13.05 -5.65
CA ARG A 224 8.80 -14.17 -4.83
C ARG A 224 9.68 -14.46 -3.63
N LYS A 225 11.01 -14.38 -3.75
CA LYS A 225 11.91 -14.51 -2.60
C LYS A 225 11.65 -13.43 -1.55
N GLY A 226 11.41 -12.18 -1.97
CA GLY A 226 11.03 -11.10 -1.06
C GLY A 226 9.65 -11.35 -0.43
N MET A 227 8.67 -11.77 -1.23
CA MET A 227 7.32 -12.12 -0.80
C MET A 227 7.32 -13.23 0.24
N ASP A 228 8.02 -14.35 -0.01
CA ASP A 228 8.16 -15.47 0.91
C ASP A 228 8.74 -15.03 2.26
N ILE A 229 9.71 -14.10 2.25
CA ILE A 229 10.29 -13.54 3.48
C ILE A 229 9.27 -12.67 4.22
N ILE A 230 8.52 -11.82 3.50
CA ILE A 230 7.45 -11.00 4.10
C ILE A 230 6.39 -11.89 4.75
N GLU A 231 6.03 -13.03 4.14
CA GLU A 231 5.07 -13.99 4.72
C GLU A 231 5.54 -14.57 6.06
N THR A 232 6.85 -14.62 6.32
CA THR A 232 7.40 -15.07 7.62
C THR A 232 7.26 -14.04 8.74
N LEU A 233 6.77 -12.83 8.47
CA LEU A 233 6.64 -11.73 9.43
C LEU A 233 7.95 -11.38 10.15
N ASN A 234 9.08 -11.54 9.46
CA ASN A 234 10.42 -11.33 10.01
C ASN A 234 11.09 -10.06 9.41
N PRO A 235 11.09 -8.92 10.14
CA PRO A 235 11.63 -7.67 9.63
C PRO A 235 13.14 -7.73 9.36
N SER A 236 13.90 -8.46 10.18
CA SER A 236 15.35 -8.61 10.00
C SER A 236 15.68 -9.39 8.73
N ALA A 237 14.94 -10.47 8.44
CA ALA A 237 15.12 -11.24 7.21
C ALA A 237 14.82 -10.40 5.97
N PHE A 238 13.78 -9.57 6.01
CA PHE A 238 13.45 -8.66 4.90
C PHE A 238 14.54 -7.60 4.69
N THR A 239 15.07 -7.04 5.78
CA THR A 239 16.20 -6.10 5.74
C THR A 239 17.43 -6.72 5.08
N GLU A 240 17.79 -7.95 5.45
CA GLU A 240 18.93 -8.65 4.87
C GLU A 240 18.72 -9.01 3.39
N TYR A 241 17.49 -9.33 2.99
CA TYR A 241 17.13 -9.50 1.59
C TYR A 241 17.33 -8.21 0.78
N LEU A 242 16.84 -7.07 1.28
CA LEU A 242 17.02 -5.78 0.61
C LEU A 242 18.50 -5.40 0.51
N LYS A 243 19.30 -5.60 1.56
CA LYS A 243 20.75 -5.37 1.52
C LYS A 243 21.46 -6.26 0.51
N LYS A 244 21.06 -7.53 0.41
CA LYS A 244 21.71 -8.51 -0.46
C LYS A 244 21.43 -8.26 -1.94
N TYR A 245 20.18 -7.97 -2.29
CA TYR A 245 19.77 -7.90 -3.69
C TYR A 245 19.56 -6.48 -4.20
N GLY A 246 19.29 -5.52 -3.31
CA GLY A 246 18.96 -4.15 -3.71
C GLY A 246 17.67 -4.05 -4.53
N ASN A 247 16.75 -5.02 -4.38
CA ASN A 247 15.48 -5.01 -5.13
C ASN A 247 14.73 -3.69 -4.89
N THR A 248 14.23 -3.11 -5.97
CA THR A 248 13.69 -1.75 -6.05
C THR A 248 12.24 -1.63 -5.56
N ILE A 249 11.87 -2.41 -4.55
CA ILE A 249 10.55 -2.35 -3.89
C ILE A 249 10.34 -0.93 -3.32
N CYS A 250 9.39 -0.17 -3.87
CA CYS A 250 9.20 1.24 -3.52
C CYS A 250 8.64 1.40 -2.09
N GLY A 251 7.69 0.55 -1.69
CA GLY A 251 7.08 0.50 -0.37
C GLY A 251 7.86 -0.31 0.66
N ARG A 252 9.17 -0.54 0.46
CA ARG A 252 10.00 -1.31 1.41
C ARG A 252 9.95 -0.78 2.85
N HIS A 253 9.83 0.54 3.04
CA HIS A 253 9.74 1.16 4.37
C HIS A 253 8.34 0.98 5.01
N PRO A 254 7.23 1.27 4.32
CA PRO A 254 5.89 0.83 4.75
C PRO A 254 5.80 -0.67 5.11
N ILE A 255 6.37 -1.55 4.28
CA ILE A 255 6.44 -3.00 4.54
C ILE A 255 7.24 -3.27 5.82
N GLY A 256 8.42 -2.64 5.97
CA GLY A 256 9.23 -2.75 7.18
C GLY A 256 8.47 -2.35 8.45
N VAL A 257 7.71 -1.25 8.40
CA VAL A 257 6.85 -0.80 9.50
C VAL A 257 5.77 -1.84 9.84
N LEU A 258 5.09 -2.41 8.84
CA LEU A 258 4.10 -3.48 9.07
C LEU A 258 4.74 -4.72 9.70
N LEU A 259 5.89 -5.17 9.19
CA LEU A 259 6.61 -6.33 9.72
C LEU A 259 7.06 -6.10 11.17
N GLN A 260 7.47 -4.88 11.50
CA GLN A 260 7.83 -4.51 12.87
C GLN A 260 6.61 -4.46 13.79
N ALA A 261 5.48 -3.94 13.33
CA ALA A 261 4.22 -3.97 14.08
C ALA A 261 3.77 -5.41 14.37
N ALA A 262 3.77 -6.27 13.35
CA ALA A 262 3.45 -7.69 13.50
C ALA A 262 4.44 -8.42 14.43
N SER A 263 5.75 -8.19 14.26
CA SER A 263 6.78 -8.80 15.11
C SER A 263 6.66 -8.36 16.58
N TYR A 264 6.30 -7.09 16.82
CA TYR A 264 6.02 -6.59 18.17
C TYR A 264 4.83 -7.32 18.80
N LEU A 265 3.72 -7.45 18.07
CA LEU A 265 2.54 -8.16 18.58
C LEU A 265 2.81 -9.64 18.86
N ILE A 266 3.59 -10.31 18.00
CA ILE A 266 3.97 -11.73 18.19
C ILE A 266 4.84 -11.94 19.44
N LYS A 267 5.73 -10.99 19.76
CA LYS A 267 6.70 -11.14 20.86
C LYS A 267 6.20 -10.60 22.20
N GLU A 268 5.57 -9.43 22.17
CA GLU A 268 5.28 -8.61 23.35
C GLU A 268 3.78 -8.33 23.51
N GLY A 269 2.98 -8.63 22.50
CA GLY A 269 1.53 -8.40 22.51
C GLY A 269 0.75 -9.57 23.11
N ASP A 270 -0.40 -9.26 23.70
CA ASP A 270 -1.41 -10.27 23.99
C ASP A 270 -2.29 -10.47 22.75
N LEU A 271 -2.00 -11.53 22.00
CA LEU A 271 -2.79 -11.92 20.83
C LEU A 271 -4.08 -12.68 21.23
N ASN A 272 -4.37 -12.86 22.53
CA ASN A 272 -5.50 -13.66 23.02
C ASN A 272 -5.54 -15.08 22.41
N GLY A 273 -4.35 -15.66 22.18
CA GLY A 273 -4.19 -16.96 21.53
C GLY A 273 -4.31 -16.96 20.00
N GLN A 274 -4.56 -15.81 19.37
CA GLN A 274 -4.59 -15.68 17.92
C GLN A 274 -3.18 -15.73 17.31
N LYS A 275 -3.09 -16.12 16.04
CA LYS A 275 -1.85 -16.15 15.27
C LYS A 275 -1.94 -15.21 14.08
N LEU A 276 -0.87 -14.43 13.85
CA LEU A 276 -0.77 -13.63 12.63
C LEU A 276 -0.31 -14.49 11.45
N SER A 277 -0.98 -14.33 10.32
CA SER A 277 -0.74 -15.11 9.11
C SER A 277 -0.80 -14.20 7.88
N MET A 278 0.30 -14.09 7.15
CA MET A 278 0.45 -13.26 5.97
C MET A 278 0.54 -14.14 4.72
N LYS A 279 -0.18 -13.78 3.67
CA LYS A 279 -0.16 -14.50 2.40
C LYS A 279 -0.24 -13.59 1.19
N PHE A 280 0.63 -13.78 0.21
CA PHE A 280 0.49 -13.21 -1.13
C PHE A 280 -0.52 -14.00 -1.94
N LEU A 281 -1.40 -13.26 -2.61
CA LEU A 281 -2.60 -13.76 -3.28
C LEU A 281 -2.51 -13.62 -4.78
N GLN A 282 -1.75 -12.63 -5.26
CA GLN A 282 -1.54 -12.40 -6.68
C GLN A 282 -0.17 -11.77 -6.94
N TYR A 283 0.39 -12.11 -8.09
CA TYR A 283 1.60 -11.51 -8.63
C TYR A 283 1.43 -11.24 -10.13
N ALA A 284 1.89 -10.07 -10.58
CA ALA A 284 1.87 -9.68 -11.98
C ALA A 284 3.11 -8.86 -12.33
N GLN A 285 3.39 -8.73 -13.63
CA GLN A 285 4.40 -7.82 -14.17
C GLN A 285 3.75 -6.96 -15.24
N SER A 286 4.15 -5.69 -15.34
CA SER A 286 3.66 -4.79 -16.39
C SER A 286 3.86 -5.36 -17.81
N ASN A 287 4.95 -6.11 -17.99
CA ASN A 287 5.32 -6.83 -19.21
C ASN A 287 6.45 -7.82 -18.87
N GLN A 288 6.66 -8.81 -19.75
CA GLN A 288 7.78 -9.74 -19.65
C GLN A 288 9.02 -9.13 -20.31
N CYS A 289 10.05 -8.81 -19.53
CA CYS A 289 11.36 -8.43 -20.04
C CYS A 289 12.12 -9.65 -20.58
N CYS A 290 12.55 -9.58 -21.83
CA CYS A 290 13.34 -10.62 -22.50
C CYS A 290 14.73 -10.11 -22.89
N ASN A 291 14.92 -8.79 -22.98
CA ASN A 291 16.16 -8.13 -23.39
C ASN A 291 16.60 -7.04 -22.39
N MET A 292 17.88 -6.68 -22.42
CA MET A 292 18.45 -5.64 -21.54
C MET A 292 17.96 -4.22 -21.82
N SER A 293 17.34 -3.99 -22.98
CA SER A 293 16.67 -2.74 -23.33
C SER A 293 15.25 -2.63 -22.78
N ASP A 294 14.67 -3.75 -22.35
CA ASP A 294 13.31 -3.78 -21.82
C ASP A 294 13.29 -3.15 -20.41
N SER A 295 12.10 -2.83 -19.93
CA SER A 295 11.88 -2.48 -18.53
C SER A 295 10.50 -2.95 -18.11
N SER A 296 10.32 -3.23 -16.81
CA SER A 296 9.03 -3.62 -16.24
C SER A 296 8.94 -3.18 -14.79
N VAL A 297 7.70 -3.18 -14.28
CA VAL A 297 7.40 -3.05 -12.85
C VAL A 297 6.58 -4.27 -12.43
N SER A 298 6.90 -4.84 -11.28
CA SER A 298 6.17 -5.96 -10.68
C SER A 298 5.10 -5.46 -9.70
N TYR A 299 3.99 -6.18 -9.64
CA TYR A 299 2.86 -5.90 -8.75
C TYR A 299 2.56 -7.15 -7.93
N ALA A 300 2.29 -6.97 -6.64
CA ALA A 300 1.91 -8.07 -5.77
C ALA A 300 0.85 -7.63 -4.78
N SER A 301 -0.08 -8.53 -4.51
CA SER A 301 -1.19 -8.31 -3.57
C SER A 301 -1.16 -9.35 -2.47
N ALA A 302 -1.33 -8.91 -1.23
CA ALA A 302 -1.20 -9.77 -0.08
C ALA A 302 -2.14 -9.35 1.04
N ALA A 303 -2.48 -10.28 1.93
CA ALA A 303 -3.31 -10.03 3.09
C ALA A 303 -2.69 -10.64 4.35
N LEU A 304 -2.86 -9.93 5.48
CA LEU A 304 -2.56 -10.37 6.83
C LEU A 304 -3.87 -10.61 7.57
N VAL A 305 -4.02 -11.76 8.21
CA VAL A 305 -5.16 -12.07 9.09
C VAL A 305 -4.68 -12.43 10.49
N PHE A 306 -5.62 -12.40 11.44
CA PHE A 306 -5.46 -12.95 12.78
C PHE A 306 -6.31 -14.23 12.82
N GLU A 307 -5.66 -15.38 12.96
CA GLU A 307 -6.24 -16.74 13.02
C GLU A 307 -6.53 -17.18 14.45
#